data_AF-A0A1Q7XJ30-F1
#
_entry.id   AF-A0A1Q7XJ30-F1
#
_cell.length_a   1.000
_cell.length_b   1.000
_cell.length_c   1.000
_cell.angle_alpha   90.00
_cell.angle_beta   90.00
_cell.angle_gamma   90.00
#
_symmetry.space_group_name_H-M   'P 1'
#
loop_
_entity.id
_entity.type
_entity.pdbx_description
1 polymer ?
#
loop_
_entity_poly.entity_id
_entity_poly.type
_entity_poly.pdbx_seq_one_letter_code
_entity_poly.pdbx_strand_id
1 'polypeptide(L)'
;MFLTVASLIGGRSARAQHNGCWQRDCPSETTFPGDSELPGVANAWTNLVALTSWARDHGMPAFERYKVPLLWTARPVPPDVRADPVARRYRTRIRETVRDGANFADHYALVWWGCGSPCVDFLIVDVQTGRVYSNGEQLVRPPMYRRDSRLIVEDPTGFMTDSLGHPGFPFVRYWEWTGTQLRLVGSLSTDTLPVRIQLH
;
A
#
# COMPACT_ATOMS: atom_id res chain seq x y z
N MET A 1 36.15 46.51 -28.00
CA MET A 1 34.79 47.07 -27.88
C MET A 1 33.89 45.96 -27.36
N PHE A 2 33.37 46.15 -26.15
CA PHE A 2 32.36 45.36 -25.39
C PHE A 2 31.21 44.80 -26.27
N LEU A 3 30.54 43.66 -26.03
CA LEU A 3 29.97 43.10 -24.79
C LEU A 3 29.67 41.58 -24.91
N THR A 4 29.64 40.93 -23.74
CA THR A 4 29.24 39.55 -23.42
C THR A 4 27.72 39.39 -23.33
N VAL A 5 27.15 38.22 -23.67
CA VAL A 5 25.98 37.64 -22.95
C VAL A 5 26.09 36.10 -22.92
N ALA A 6 26.02 35.53 -21.72
CA ALA A 6 25.91 34.11 -21.43
C ALA A 6 24.44 33.67 -21.32
N SER A 7 24.12 32.40 -21.62
CA SER A 7 22.93 31.69 -21.12
C SER A 7 23.14 30.18 -21.30
N LEU A 8 23.55 29.44 -20.26
CA LEU A 8 22.75 28.79 -19.21
C LEU A 8 22.00 27.50 -19.67
N ILE A 9 22.59 26.37 -19.26
CA ILE A 9 21.96 25.24 -18.54
C ILE A 9 20.90 24.38 -19.26
N GLY A 10 21.32 23.14 -19.52
CA GLY A 10 20.72 21.98 -18.86
C GLY A 10 19.53 21.32 -19.54
N GLY A 11 19.80 20.20 -20.21
CA GLY A 11 18.79 19.26 -20.65
C GLY A 11 17.93 18.77 -19.48
N ARG A 12 16.64 19.07 -19.54
CA ARG A 12 15.62 18.54 -18.64
C ARG A 12 15.23 17.14 -19.11
N SER A 13 15.60 16.10 -18.36
CA SER A 13 14.84 14.84 -18.42
C SER A 13 13.45 15.10 -17.84
N ALA A 14 12.42 14.71 -18.58
CA ALA A 14 11.02 14.96 -18.26
C ALA A 14 10.65 14.58 -16.81
N ARG A 15 10.22 15.58 -16.03
CA ARG A 15 9.38 15.36 -14.86
C ARG A 15 7.97 15.10 -15.37
N ALA A 16 7.44 13.91 -15.13
CA ALA A 16 6.03 13.66 -15.32
C ALA A 16 5.24 14.54 -14.34
N GLN A 17 4.46 15.49 -14.88
CA GLN A 17 3.45 16.24 -14.16
C GLN A 17 2.21 15.35 -14.02
N HIS A 18 1.60 15.34 -12.84
CA HIS A 18 0.18 15.04 -12.69
C HIS A 18 -0.51 16.27 -12.13
N ASN A 19 -1.40 16.86 -12.93
CA ASN A 19 -2.41 17.88 -12.57
C ASN A 19 -1.97 19.06 -11.67
N GLY A 20 -0.71 19.50 -11.79
CA GLY A 20 -0.30 20.84 -11.34
C GLY A 20 -0.26 21.12 -9.83
N CYS A 21 -0.43 20.14 -8.95
CA CYS A 21 -0.38 20.37 -7.49
C CYS A 21 0.96 19.91 -6.87
N TRP A 22 1.44 20.69 -5.90
CA TRP A 22 2.67 20.40 -5.15
C TRP A 22 2.35 19.60 -3.88
N GLN A 23 3.21 18.66 -3.52
CA GLN A 23 3.10 17.61 -2.48
C GLN A 23 2.50 17.99 -1.10
N ARG A 24 2.42 19.27 -0.71
CA ARG A 24 1.80 19.66 0.57
C ARG A 24 0.30 19.93 0.48
N ASP A 25 -0.22 20.13 -0.74
CA ASP A 25 -1.60 20.55 -0.99
C ASP A 25 -2.38 19.58 -1.92
N CYS A 26 -1.84 18.39 -2.23
CA CYS A 26 -2.62 17.36 -2.93
C CYS A 26 -3.52 16.62 -1.93
N PRO A 27 -4.84 16.50 -2.15
CA PRO A 27 -5.61 15.45 -1.51
C PRO A 27 -5.01 14.10 -1.91
N SER A 28 -5.11 13.10 -1.02
CA SER A 28 -4.46 11.78 -1.11
C SER A 28 -4.94 10.88 -2.24
N GLU A 29 -5.38 11.45 -3.35
CA GLU A 29 -6.19 10.84 -4.38
C GLU A 29 -5.30 10.05 -5.35
N THR A 30 -4.90 8.86 -4.91
CA THR A 30 -4.66 7.74 -5.83
C THR A 30 -5.98 7.00 -6.00
N THR A 31 -7.03 7.72 -6.38
CA THR A 31 -8.40 7.20 -6.42
C THR A 31 -8.71 6.80 -7.87
N PHE A 32 -8.96 5.52 -8.09
CA PHE A 32 -9.46 5.00 -9.36
C PHE A 32 -10.98 5.22 -9.42
N PRO A 33 -11.59 5.36 -10.62
CA PRO A 33 -13.03 5.49 -10.74
C PRO A 33 -13.70 4.18 -10.24
N GLY A 34 -14.29 4.21 -9.05
CA GLY A 34 -14.89 3.04 -8.40
C GLY A 34 -14.60 2.90 -6.91
N ASP A 35 -13.88 3.84 -6.31
CA ASP A 35 -13.51 3.79 -4.89
C ASP A 35 -14.65 4.32 -4.03
N SER A 36 -15.28 3.46 -3.23
CA SER A 36 -15.90 3.92 -2.00
C SER A 36 -14.76 4.29 -1.06
N GLU A 37 -14.35 5.56 -1.07
CA GLU A 37 -13.28 6.05 -0.20
C GLU A 37 -13.67 5.85 1.26
N LEU A 38 -13.12 4.80 1.88
CA LEU A 38 -13.11 4.72 3.33
C LEU A 38 -12.06 5.72 3.82
N PRO A 39 -12.44 6.74 4.62
CA PRO A 39 -11.53 7.83 4.95
C PRO A 39 -10.21 7.32 5.54
N GLY A 40 -9.11 7.64 4.87
CA GLY A 40 -7.75 7.30 5.28
C GLY A 40 -7.30 5.87 5.00
N VAL A 41 -8.14 4.99 4.42
CA VAL A 41 -7.77 3.63 4.00
C VAL A 41 -7.21 3.66 2.59
N ALA A 42 -5.94 3.34 2.43
CA ALA A 42 -5.33 3.17 1.12
C ALA A 42 -5.89 1.91 0.43
N ASN A 43 -6.03 1.94 -0.90
CA ASN A 43 -6.46 0.82 -1.74
C ASN A 43 -7.84 0.23 -1.37
N ALA A 44 -8.73 1.03 -0.78
CA ALA A 44 -10.10 0.63 -0.52
C ALA A 44 -10.94 0.78 -1.80
N TRP A 45 -11.52 -0.34 -2.26
CA TRP A 45 -12.41 -0.40 -3.41
C TRP A 45 -13.84 -0.69 -2.97
N THR A 46 -14.82 -0.35 -3.81
CA THR A 46 -16.21 -0.74 -3.56
C THR A 46 -16.36 -2.27 -3.57
N ASN A 47 -17.16 -2.81 -2.64
CA ASN A 47 -17.52 -4.23 -2.50
C ASN A 47 -16.44 -5.19 -1.94
N LEU A 48 -15.46 -4.68 -1.19
CA LEU A 48 -14.51 -5.52 -0.44
C LEU A 48 -15.20 -6.16 0.77
N VAL A 49 -15.28 -7.50 0.81
CA VAL A 49 -15.92 -8.26 1.89
C VAL A 49 -15.24 -8.00 3.23
N ALA A 50 -13.93 -7.76 3.23
CA ALA A 50 -13.12 -7.66 4.43
C ALA A 50 -13.55 -6.53 5.39
N LEU A 51 -14.24 -5.50 4.88
CA LEU A 51 -14.66 -4.33 5.65
C LEU A 51 -16.17 -4.29 5.93
N THR A 52 -16.89 -5.34 5.55
CA THR A 52 -18.34 -5.49 5.76
C THR A 52 -18.70 -5.77 7.22
N SER A 53 -19.98 -5.55 7.58
CA SER A 53 -20.51 -6.01 8.88
C SER A 53 -20.44 -7.53 9.01
N TRP A 54 -20.70 -8.27 7.94
CA TRP A 54 -20.61 -9.72 7.93
C TRP A 54 -19.22 -10.21 8.36
N ALA A 55 -18.13 -9.62 7.83
CA ALA A 55 -16.79 -9.99 8.26
C ALA A 55 -16.55 -9.69 9.75
N ARG A 56 -17.05 -8.56 10.26
CA ARG A 56 -16.98 -8.21 11.69
C ARG A 56 -17.76 -9.20 12.57
N ASP A 57 -18.95 -9.60 12.14
CA ASP A 57 -19.79 -10.57 12.86
C ASP A 57 -19.14 -11.96 12.90
N HIS A 58 -18.26 -12.27 11.92
CA HIS A 58 -17.42 -13.47 11.89
C HIS A 58 -16.08 -13.28 12.63
N GLY A 59 -15.97 -12.24 13.45
CA GLY A 59 -14.83 -12.00 14.32
C GLY A 59 -13.62 -11.38 13.62
N MET A 60 -13.74 -10.92 12.37
CA MET A 60 -12.62 -10.28 11.69
C MET A 60 -12.34 -8.88 12.24
N PRO A 61 -11.06 -8.50 12.35
CA PRO A 61 -10.68 -7.22 12.93
C PRO A 61 -10.95 -6.03 12.02
N ALA A 62 -11.29 -4.90 12.63
CA ALA A 62 -11.31 -3.59 11.98
C ALA A 62 -10.02 -2.80 12.30
N PHE A 63 -9.70 -1.80 11.47
CA PHE A 63 -8.54 -0.93 11.66
C PHE A 63 -8.53 -0.24 13.04
N GLU A 64 -9.71 0.09 13.57
CA GLU A 64 -9.91 0.75 14.87
C GLU A 64 -9.32 -0.05 16.03
N ARG A 65 -9.33 -1.39 15.94
CA ARG A 65 -8.77 -2.29 16.96
C ARG A 65 -7.24 -2.26 17.00
N TYR A 66 -6.61 -1.79 15.93
CA TYR A 66 -5.16 -1.77 15.73
C TYR A 66 -4.62 -0.35 15.59
N LYS A 67 -5.31 0.63 16.20
CA LYS A 67 -4.87 2.02 16.14
C LYS A 67 -3.49 2.21 16.77
N VAL A 68 -2.71 3.06 16.13
CA VAL A 68 -1.43 3.56 16.67
C VAL A 68 -1.47 5.09 16.72
N PRO A 69 -0.87 5.72 17.75
CA PRO A 69 -0.80 7.16 17.82
C PRO A 69 0.10 7.70 16.71
N LEU A 70 -0.33 8.78 16.05
CA LEU A 70 0.47 9.47 15.02
C LEU A 70 1.38 10.50 15.69
N LEU A 71 2.63 10.12 15.94
CA LEU A 71 3.61 10.94 16.66
C LEU A 71 4.77 11.37 15.76
N TRP A 72 5.00 10.65 14.67
CA TRP A 72 6.15 10.90 13.81
C TRP A 72 5.89 12.01 12.79
N THR A 73 6.77 13.02 12.81
CA THR A 73 6.71 14.20 11.93
C THR A 73 8.06 14.58 11.35
N ALA A 74 9.10 13.77 11.60
CA ALA A 74 10.46 14.06 11.17
C ALA A 74 10.65 13.82 9.67
N ARG A 75 11.85 14.15 9.15
CA ARG A 75 12.22 13.81 7.78
C ARG A 75 12.57 12.32 7.68
N PRO A 76 12.10 11.59 6.65
CA PRO A 76 12.48 10.20 6.40
C PRO A 76 14.00 10.02 6.25
N VAL A 77 14.52 8.95 6.85
CA VAL A 77 15.88 8.45 6.58
C VAL A 77 15.87 7.66 5.26
N PRO A 78 16.91 7.80 4.41
CA PRO A 78 16.98 7.03 3.17
C PRO A 78 16.93 5.51 3.44
N PRO A 79 16.13 4.76 2.67
CA PRO A 79 15.98 3.31 2.88
C PRO A 79 17.24 2.54 2.51
N ASP A 80 17.61 1.57 3.35
CA ASP A 80 18.67 0.60 3.05
C ASP A 80 18.15 -0.52 2.13
N VAL A 81 18.21 -0.22 0.83
CA VAL A 81 17.81 -1.12 -0.24
C VAL A 81 18.91 -2.13 -0.64
N ARG A 82 20.07 -2.13 0.03
CA ARG A 82 21.20 -3.00 -0.36
C ARG A 82 21.16 -4.35 0.35
N ALA A 83 20.63 -4.38 1.58
CA ALA A 83 20.53 -5.57 2.41
C ALA A 83 19.53 -6.61 1.86
N ASP A 84 18.56 -6.19 1.05
CA ASP A 84 17.49 -7.06 0.54
C ASP A 84 17.49 -7.07 -1.01
N PRO A 85 17.53 -8.25 -1.67
CA PRO A 85 17.54 -8.36 -3.13
C PRO A 85 16.29 -7.78 -3.82
N VAL A 86 15.12 -7.92 -3.21
CA VAL A 86 13.85 -7.37 -3.70
C VAL A 86 13.89 -5.85 -3.57
N ALA A 87 14.33 -5.35 -2.41
CA ALA A 87 14.48 -3.92 -2.18
C ALA A 87 15.45 -3.28 -3.19
N ARG A 88 16.54 -3.97 -3.52
CA ARG A 88 17.51 -3.52 -4.53
C ARG A 88 16.89 -3.41 -5.92
N ARG A 89 16.05 -4.39 -6.29
CA ARG A 89 15.34 -4.45 -7.57
C ARG A 89 14.38 -3.26 -7.71
N TYR A 90 13.61 -2.96 -6.67
CA TYR A 90 12.58 -1.91 -6.66
C TYR A 90 13.01 -0.61 -5.98
N ARG A 91 14.32 -0.39 -5.84
CA ARG A 91 14.92 0.74 -5.09
C ARG A 91 14.36 2.12 -5.43
N THR A 92 13.99 2.36 -6.68
CA THR A 92 13.47 3.66 -7.13
C THR A 92 12.11 3.91 -6.49
N ARG A 93 11.18 2.95 -6.62
CA ARG A 93 9.84 3.03 -6.06
C ARG A 93 9.86 3.13 -4.54
N ILE A 94 10.72 2.35 -3.89
CA ILE A 94 10.90 2.42 -2.43
C ILE A 94 11.39 3.80 -2.00
N ARG A 95 12.40 4.36 -2.68
CA ARG A 95 12.91 5.70 -2.37
C ARG A 95 11.89 6.79 -2.64
N GLU A 96 11.07 6.66 -3.67
CA GLU A 96 9.99 7.60 -3.99
C GLU A 96 8.93 7.59 -2.89
N THR A 97 8.38 6.42 -2.55
CA THR A 97 7.37 6.32 -1.48
C THR A 97 7.93 6.79 -0.13
N VAL A 98 9.16 6.43 0.23
CA VAL A 98 9.78 6.89 1.49
C VAL A 98 10.01 8.40 1.49
N ARG A 99 10.28 9.03 0.33
CA ARG A 99 10.41 10.50 0.24
C ARG A 99 9.08 11.20 0.50
N ASP A 100 7.95 10.59 0.15
CA ASP A 100 6.62 11.11 0.43
C ASP A 100 6.27 11.03 1.93
N GLY A 101 6.91 10.11 2.66
CA GLY A 101 6.82 10.01 4.11
C GLY A 101 6.16 8.72 4.58
N ALA A 102 5.79 8.69 5.86
CA ALA A 102 5.12 7.55 6.45
C ALA A 102 3.63 7.50 6.05
N ASN A 103 3.16 6.33 5.62
CA ASN A 103 1.77 6.08 5.20
C ASN A 103 1.13 4.91 5.96
N PHE A 104 1.88 4.25 6.86
CA PHE A 104 1.47 3.05 7.56
C PHE A 104 1.99 3.07 9.01
N ALA A 105 1.18 2.61 9.96
CA ALA A 105 1.57 2.40 11.36
C ALA A 105 2.47 3.51 11.97
N ASP A 106 2.03 4.77 11.89
CA ASP A 106 2.72 5.99 12.30
C ASP A 106 3.94 6.37 11.43
N HIS A 107 5.05 5.66 11.60
CA HIS A 107 6.37 5.97 11.00
C HIS A 107 6.87 4.88 10.04
N TYR A 108 5.98 4.02 9.57
CA TYR A 108 6.30 3.07 8.52
C TYR A 108 5.78 3.56 7.17
N ALA A 109 6.46 3.15 6.11
CA ALA A 109 5.99 3.28 4.74
C ALA A 109 5.75 1.88 4.19
N LEU A 110 4.49 1.56 3.87
CA LEU A 110 4.14 0.39 3.09
C LEU A 110 4.28 0.74 1.61
N VAL A 111 5.11 -0.04 0.91
CA VAL A 111 5.40 0.13 -0.52
C VAL A 111 4.98 -1.13 -1.26
N TRP A 112 4.21 -0.99 -2.34
CA TRP A 112 3.75 -2.12 -3.14
C TRP A 112 3.99 -1.91 -4.64
N TRP A 113 4.13 -2.99 -5.41
CA TRP A 113 4.27 -2.99 -6.87
C TRP A 113 3.73 -4.29 -7.48
N GLY A 114 3.43 -4.28 -8.77
CA GLY A 114 3.06 -5.49 -9.50
C GLY A 114 4.27 -6.40 -9.79
N CYS A 115 4.11 -7.71 -9.58
CA CYS A 115 5.08 -8.76 -9.92
C CYS A 115 4.72 -9.56 -11.18
N GLY A 116 3.53 -9.33 -11.75
CA GLY A 116 2.93 -10.05 -12.89
C GLY A 116 1.40 -9.94 -12.81
N SER A 117 0.64 -10.52 -13.74
CA SER A 117 -0.82 -10.60 -13.59
C SER A 117 -1.23 -11.97 -13.01
N PRO A 118 -2.01 -12.07 -11.91
CA PRO A 118 -2.56 -11.01 -11.05
C PRO A 118 -1.76 -10.87 -9.74
N CYS A 119 -0.47 -10.55 -9.80
CA CYS A 119 0.46 -10.61 -8.67
C CYS A 119 0.89 -9.22 -8.20
N VAL A 120 0.84 -8.99 -6.89
CA VAL A 120 1.35 -7.80 -6.20
C VAL A 120 2.30 -8.22 -5.07
N ASP A 121 3.48 -7.61 -5.03
CA ASP A 121 4.41 -7.68 -3.91
C ASP A 121 4.29 -6.40 -3.08
N PHE A 122 4.64 -6.50 -1.80
CA PHE A 122 4.85 -5.32 -0.96
C PHE A 122 5.99 -5.53 0.04
N LEU A 123 6.45 -4.42 0.61
CA LEU A 123 7.36 -4.40 1.75
C LEU A 123 7.02 -3.23 2.66
N ILE A 124 7.63 -3.25 3.84
CA ILE A 124 7.48 -2.20 4.84
C ILE A 124 8.85 -1.57 5.07
N VAL A 125 8.91 -0.25 5.13
CA VAL A 125 10.11 0.51 5.48
C VAL A 125 9.85 1.26 6.77
N ASP A 126 10.74 1.12 7.74
CA ASP A 126 10.80 2.05 8.88
C ASP A 126 11.47 3.34 8.40
N VAL A 127 10.72 4.44 8.35
CA VAL A 127 11.26 5.71 7.84
C VAL A 127 12.10 6.47 8.87
N GLN A 128 12.13 6.02 10.14
CA GLN A 128 13.03 6.54 11.16
C GLN A 128 14.44 5.98 11.01
N THR A 129 14.54 4.69 10.67
CA THR A 129 15.84 3.99 10.62
C THR A 129 16.31 3.70 9.20
N GLY A 130 15.41 3.75 8.22
CA GLY A 130 15.67 3.29 6.84
C GLY A 130 15.64 1.77 6.69
N ARG A 131 15.32 1.01 7.73
CA ARG A 131 15.29 -0.46 7.66
C ARG A 131 14.14 -0.93 6.79
N VAL A 132 14.44 -1.89 5.91
CA VAL A 132 13.47 -2.51 5.01
C VAL A 132 13.11 -3.91 5.52
N TYR A 133 11.82 -4.22 5.49
CA TYR A 133 11.25 -5.50 5.87
C TYR A 133 10.48 -6.08 4.68
N SER A 134 11.06 -7.10 4.04
CA SER A 134 10.36 -7.95 3.09
C SER A 134 9.85 -9.19 3.83
N ASN A 135 8.65 -9.64 3.46
CA ASN A 135 8.02 -10.84 4.03
C ASN A 135 7.86 -11.96 2.98
N GLY A 136 8.15 -11.68 1.70
CA GLY A 136 7.96 -12.61 0.59
C GLY A 136 6.49 -12.93 0.30
N GLU A 137 5.54 -12.21 0.90
CA GLU A 137 4.12 -12.43 0.66
C GLU A 137 3.71 -11.77 -0.65
N GLN A 138 3.06 -12.55 -1.50
CA GLN A 138 2.44 -12.10 -2.73
C GLN A 138 0.94 -12.05 -2.54
N LEU A 139 0.32 -10.98 -3.03
CA LEU A 139 -1.11 -10.74 -2.95
C LEU A 139 -1.68 -10.66 -4.37
N VAL A 140 -2.99 -10.82 -4.50
CA VAL A 140 -3.66 -10.58 -5.80
C VAL A 140 -3.69 -9.11 -6.14
N ARG A 141 -3.77 -8.28 -5.10
CA ARG A 141 -4.04 -6.86 -5.18
C ARG A 141 -3.27 -6.09 -4.13
N PRO A 142 -3.13 -4.77 -4.32
CA PRO A 142 -2.56 -3.91 -3.30
C PRO A 142 -3.34 -4.09 -1.98
N PRO A 143 -2.65 -4.29 -0.85
CA PRO A 143 -3.34 -4.50 0.41
C PRO A 143 -3.96 -3.19 0.88
N MET A 144 -5.02 -3.26 1.67
CA MET A 144 -5.54 -2.10 2.38
C MET A 144 -4.75 -1.84 3.65
N TYR A 145 -4.47 -0.57 3.93
CA TYR A 145 -3.75 -0.13 5.12
C TYR A 145 -4.09 1.32 5.46
N ARG A 146 -3.73 1.75 6.67
CA ARG A 146 -3.88 3.13 7.15
C ARG A 146 -2.62 3.58 7.87
N ARG A 147 -2.36 4.89 7.87
CA ARG A 147 -1.26 5.46 8.65
C ARG A 147 -1.47 5.31 10.15
N ASP A 148 -2.70 5.46 10.63
CA ASP A 148 -3.04 5.37 12.06
C ASP A 148 -3.37 3.95 12.52
N SER A 149 -3.05 2.93 11.73
CA SER A 149 -3.29 1.53 12.09
C SER A 149 -2.10 0.66 11.72
N ARG A 150 -1.85 -0.36 12.55
CA ARG A 150 -0.87 -1.42 12.26
C ARG A 150 -1.52 -2.66 11.62
N LEU A 151 -2.76 -2.55 11.16
CA LEU A 151 -3.46 -3.59 10.43
C LEU A 151 -3.23 -3.45 8.92
N ILE A 152 -2.98 -4.59 8.26
CA ILE A 152 -2.95 -4.74 6.82
C ILE A 152 -4.02 -5.76 6.45
N VAL A 153 -4.83 -5.43 5.45
CA VAL A 153 -5.94 -6.28 5.01
C VAL A 153 -5.72 -6.67 3.56
N GLU A 154 -5.59 -7.96 3.33
CA GLU A 154 -5.63 -8.55 2.01
C GLU A 154 -7.04 -9.02 1.74
N ASP A 155 -7.63 -8.47 0.69
CA ASP A 155 -8.94 -8.88 0.22
C ASP A 155 -8.89 -9.13 -1.28
N PRO A 156 -9.01 -10.40 -1.74
CA PRO A 156 -9.11 -10.77 -3.15
C PRO A 156 -10.55 -10.68 -3.70
N THR A 157 -11.54 -10.21 -2.92
CA THR A 157 -12.93 -9.95 -3.35
C THR A 157 -13.13 -8.54 -3.92
N GLY A 158 -13.78 -8.34 -5.06
CA GLY A 158 -13.90 -6.98 -5.67
C GLY A 158 -14.39 -7.00 -7.11
N PHE A 159 -14.53 -5.83 -7.74
CA PHE A 159 -15.17 -5.64 -9.06
C PHE A 159 -14.49 -6.40 -10.23
N MET A 160 -13.25 -6.87 -10.06
CA MET A 160 -12.62 -7.74 -11.05
C MET A 160 -12.97 -9.22 -10.75
N THR A 161 -13.85 -9.76 -11.58
CA THR A 161 -14.32 -11.16 -11.56
C THR A 161 -13.24 -12.18 -11.90
N ASP A 162 -12.04 -11.76 -12.32
CA ASP A 162 -10.89 -12.64 -12.61
C ASP A 162 -10.19 -13.19 -11.34
N SER A 163 -10.46 -12.59 -10.19
CA SER A 163 -9.81 -12.91 -8.92
C SER A 163 -10.66 -13.81 -8.01
N LEU A 164 -11.98 -13.78 -8.17
CA LEU A 164 -12.91 -14.62 -7.41
C LEU A 164 -12.90 -16.04 -7.97
N GLY A 165 -12.41 -17.00 -7.17
CA GLY A 165 -12.23 -18.39 -7.60
C GLY A 165 -10.87 -18.69 -8.23
N HIS A 166 -9.91 -17.75 -8.22
CA HIS A 166 -8.54 -18.05 -8.61
C HIS A 166 -7.91 -19.01 -7.59
N PRO A 167 -7.46 -20.22 -8.00
CA PRO A 167 -7.00 -21.26 -7.07
C PRO A 167 -5.78 -20.85 -6.22
N GLY A 168 -5.08 -19.79 -6.62
CA GLY A 168 -3.94 -19.23 -5.88
C GLY A 168 -4.28 -18.35 -4.67
N PHE A 169 -5.52 -17.85 -4.52
CA PHE A 169 -5.83 -16.83 -3.49
C PHE A 169 -7.22 -16.97 -2.86
N PRO A 170 -7.46 -18.08 -2.11
CA PRO A 170 -8.78 -18.41 -1.60
C PRO A 170 -9.09 -17.75 -0.25
N PHE A 171 -8.36 -16.71 0.16
CA PHE A 171 -8.50 -16.14 1.50
C PHE A 171 -8.55 -14.62 1.50
N VAL A 172 -9.45 -14.08 2.31
CA VAL A 172 -9.30 -12.75 2.90
C VAL A 172 -8.40 -12.92 4.12
N ARG A 173 -7.31 -12.15 4.24
CA ARG A 173 -6.35 -12.26 5.36
C ARG A 173 -6.15 -10.90 6.04
N TYR A 174 -6.01 -10.93 7.35
CA TYR A 174 -5.78 -9.75 8.19
C TYR A 174 -4.48 -9.93 8.95
N TRP A 175 -3.57 -8.97 8.80
CA TRP A 175 -2.22 -9.02 9.34
C TRP A 175 -1.96 -7.85 10.26
N GLU A 176 -1.45 -8.13 11.46
CA GLU A 176 -0.89 -7.11 12.33
C GLU A 176 0.61 -6.96 12.06
N TRP A 177 1.05 -5.73 11.81
CA TRP A 177 2.46 -5.37 11.86
C TRP A 177 2.92 -5.20 13.30
N THR A 178 3.90 -6.01 13.70
CA THR A 178 4.46 -6.02 15.08
C THR A 178 5.66 -5.08 15.26
N GLY A 179 6.09 -4.43 14.18
CA GLY A 179 7.33 -3.63 14.13
C GLY A 179 8.50 -4.38 13.49
N THR A 180 8.43 -5.71 13.40
CA THR A 180 9.47 -6.56 12.77
C THR A 180 8.91 -7.62 11.84
N GLN A 181 7.68 -8.07 12.06
CA GLN A 181 7.04 -9.13 11.28
C GLN A 181 5.52 -8.91 11.18
N LEU A 182 4.92 -9.54 10.18
CA LEU A 182 3.47 -9.65 10.08
C LEU A 182 2.97 -10.86 10.85
N ARG A 183 1.91 -10.66 11.62
CA ARG A 183 1.23 -11.69 12.39
C ARG A 183 -0.20 -11.84 11.87
N LEU A 184 -0.58 -13.04 11.43
CA LEU A 184 -1.95 -13.31 11.01
C LEU A 184 -2.87 -13.17 12.24
N VAL A 185 -3.90 -12.33 12.12
CA VAL A 185 -4.88 -12.04 13.19
C VAL A 185 -6.31 -12.40 12.81
N GLY A 186 -6.55 -12.71 11.54
CA GLY A 186 -7.84 -13.16 11.05
C GLY A 186 -7.73 -13.67 9.62
N SER A 187 -8.60 -14.60 9.25
CA SER A 187 -8.74 -15.07 7.88
C SER A 187 -10.14 -15.58 7.62
N LEU A 188 -10.65 -15.36 6.40
CA LEU A 188 -11.90 -15.94 5.91
C LEU A 188 -11.63 -16.69 4.62
N SER A 189 -12.21 -17.88 4.47
CA SER A 189 -12.19 -18.60 3.20
C SER A 189 -13.14 -17.93 2.22
N THR A 190 -12.71 -17.80 0.96
CA THR A 190 -13.56 -17.33 -0.13
C THR A 190 -14.78 -18.24 -0.34
N ASP A 191 -14.70 -19.51 0.04
CA ASP A 191 -15.81 -20.47 -0.05
C ASP A 191 -16.93 -20.19 0.94
N THR A 192 -16.61 -19.47 2.02
CA THR A 192 -17.56 -19.12 3.09
C THR A 192 -18.21 -17.76 2.88
N LEU A 193 -17.81 -17.02 1.84
CA LEU A 193 -18.31 -15.68 1.58
C LEU A 193 -19.78 -15.74 1.15
N PRO A 194 -20.60 -14.76 1.58
CA PRO A 194 -22.03 -14.73 1.25
C PRO A 194 -22.31 -14.51 -0.23
N VAL A 195 -21.30 -14.13 -1.02
CA VAL A 195 -21.41 -13.92 -2.46
C VAL A 195 -21.04 -15.20 -3.20
N ARG A 196 -22.00 -16.11 -3.40
CA ARG A 196 -21.87 -17.09 -4.49
C ARG A 196 -22.10 -16.34 -5.80
N ILE A 197 -21.05 -15.88 -6.46
CA ILE A 197 -21.16 -15.54 -7.87
C ILE A 197 -21.39 -16.86 -8.60
N GLN A 198 -22.63 -17.13 -9.03
CA GLN A 198 -22.89 -18.16 -10.03
C GLN A 198 -22.12 -17.72 -11.29
N LEU A 199 -21.01 -18.39 -11.57
CA LEU A 199 -20.37 -18.36 -12.87
C LEU A 199 -21.40 -18.95 -13.85
N HIS A 200 -22.02 -18.10 -14.67
CA HIS A 200 -22.77 -18.53 -15.85
C HIS A 200 -21.82 -18.72 -17.03
#